data_AF-A0A257JBC6-F1
#
_entry.id   AF-A0A257JBC6-F1
#
_cell.length_a   1.000
_cell.length_b   1.000
_cell.length_c   1.000
_cell.angle_alpha   90.00
_cell.angle_beta   90.00
_cell.angle_gamma   90.00
#
_symmetry.space_group_name_H-M   'P 1'
#
loop_
_entity.id
_entity.type
_entity.pdbx_description
1 polymer ?
#
loop_
_entity_poly.entity_id
_entity_poly.type
_entity_poly.pdbx_seq_one_letter_code
_entity_poly.pdbx_strand_id
1 'polypeptide(L)' 'TILQQVRAGLPAAATPAVIEDRRAAIAHAVTRAAANDVVLVAGKGHEDTQDVGGHKRPFLDAAVAAEALAQRRSA' A
#
# COMPACT_ATOMS: atom_id res chain seq x y z
N THR A 1 14.29 7.20 8.21
CA THR A 1 13.64 7.16 6.88
C THR A 1 12.30 7.87 6.97
N ILE A 2 11.67 8.19 5.83
CA ILE A 2 10.32 8.79 5.80
C ILE A 2 9.32 7.91 6.58
N LEU A 3 9.41 6.59 6.46
CA LEU A 3 8.58 5.65 7.24
C LEU A 3 8.70 5.86 8.76
N GLN A 4 9.92 6.09 9.28
CA GLN A 4 10.12 6.34 10.71
C GLN A 4 9.56 7.70 11.14
N GLN A 5 9.66 8.71 10.30
CA GLN A 5 9.10 10.04 10.57
C GLN A 5 7.57 10.00 10.64
N VAL A 6 6.92 9.27 9.71
CA VAL A 6 5.47 9.05 9.75
C VAL A 6 5.06 8.30 11.00
N ARG A 7 5.77 7.22 11.36
CA ARG A 7 5.50 6.44 12.58
C ARG A 7 5.60 7.26 13.85
N ALA A 8 6.56 8.18 13.93
CA ALA A 8 6.76 9.03 15.10
C ALA A 8 5.56 9.98 15.37
N GLY A 9 4.73 10.24 14.35
CA GLY A 9 3.49 11.02 14.49
C GLY A 9 2.27 10.20 14.92
N LEU A 10 2.38 8.87 15.03
CA LEU A 10 1.28 8.01 15.48
C LEU A 10 1.20 7.96 17.01
N PRO A 11 0.00 7.73 17.59
CA PRO A 11 -0.14 7.48 19.02
C PRO A 11 0.74 6.31 19.49
N ALA A 12 1.30 6.38 20.70
CA ALA A 12 2.20 5.35 21.23
C ALA A 12 1.57 3.94 21.29
N ALA A 13 0.24 3.86 21.41
CA ALA A 13 -0.51 2.60 21.41
C ALA A 13 -0.75 2.03 20.00
N ALA A 14 -0.48 2.78 18.94
CA ALA A 14 -0.69 2.32 17.58
C ALA A 14 0.37 1.29 17.17
N THR A 15 -0.07 0.17 16.61
CA THR A 15 0.80 -0.90 16.10
C THR A 15 0.67 -1.02 14.57
N PRO A 16 1.22 -0.08 13.79
CA PRO A 16 1.07 -0.11 12.33
C PRO A 16 1.86 -1.26 11.72
N ALA A 17 1.33 -1.87 10.66
CA ALA A 17 2.14 -2.66 9.74
C ALA A 17 3.03 -1.73 8.91
N VAL A 18 4.34 -1.98 8.88
CA VAL A 18 5.31 -1.14 8.18
C VAL A 18 5.96 -1.97 7.09
N ILE A 19 5.55 -1.73 5.85
CA ILE A 19 6.01 -2.46 4.67
C ILE A 19 6.54 -1.43 3.68
N GLU A 20 7.83 -1.51 3.36
CA GLU A 20 8.51 -0.52 2.52
C GLU A 20 8.14 -0.65 1.04
N ASP A 21 8.00 -1.89 0.55
CA ASP A 21 7.57 -2.12 -0.83
C ASP A 21 6.07 -1.80 -0.98
N ARG A 22 5.75 -0.86 -1.87
CA ARG A 22 4.38 -0.37 -2.08
C ARG A 22 3.45 -1.49 -2.55
N ARG A 23 3.91 -2.38 -3.44
CA ARG A 23 3.09 -3.47 -3.97
C ARG A 23 2.76 -4.48 -2.86
N ALA A 24 3.75 -4.84 -2.06
CA ALA A 24 3.57 -5.72 -0.90
C ALA A 24 2.65 -5.09 0.16
N ALA A 25 2.74 -3.77 0.40
CA ALA A 25 1.86 -3.07 1.32
C ALA A 25 0.39 -3.11 0.88
N ILE A 26 0.12 -2.86 -0.41
CA ILE A 26 -1.23 -2.96 -0.99
C ILE A 26 -1.75 -4.40 -0.87
N ALA A 27 -0.95 -5.39 -1.25
CA ALA A 27 -1.33 -6.80 -1.16
C ALA A 27 -1.62 -7.22 0.29
N HIS A 28 -0.80 -6.78 1.24
CA HIS A 28 -0.99 -7.05 2.67
C HIS A 28 -2.31 -6.45 3.19
N ALA A 29 -2.63 -5.21 2.82
CA ALA A 29 -3.88 -4.58 3.22
C ALA A 29 -5.11 -5.29 2.63
N VAL A 30 -5.07 -5.59 1.32
CA VAL A 30 -6.18 -6.26 0.61
C VAL A 30 -6.43 -7.67 1.13
N THR A 31 -5.39 -8.44 1.43
CA THR A 31 -5.52 -9.83 1.90
C THR A 31 -6.06 -9.91 3.34
N ARG A 32 -5.78 -8.91 4.18
CA ARG A 32 -6.21 -8.89 5.59
C ARG A 32 -7.58 -8.25 5.84
N ALA A 33 -8.09 -7.46 4.91
CA ALA A 33 -9.38 -6.81 5.04
C ALA A 33 -10.51 -7.84 5.16
N ALA A 34 -11.48 -7.67 6.05
CA ALA A 34 -12.69 -8.47 6.07
C ALA A 34 -13.58 -8.17 4.84
N ALA A 35 -14.62 -8.98 4.60
CA ALA A 35 -15.50 -8.81 3.45
C ALA A 35 -16.23 -7.44 3.42
N ASN A 36 -16.47 -6.85 4.60
CA ASN A 36 -17.16 -5.58 4.75
C ASN A 36 -16.21 -4.40 5.03
N ASP A 37 -14.90 -4.63 4.98
CA ASP A 37 -13.92 -3.57 5.19
C ASP A 37 -13.69 -2.78 3.89
N VAL A 38 -13.29 -1.51 4.05
CA VAL A 38 -12.85 -0.65 2.95
C VAL A 38 -11.35 -0.41 3.09
N VAL A 39 -10.60 -0.68 2.03
CA VAL A 39 -9.17 -0.36 1.95
C VAL A 39 -8.97 0.93 1.15
N LEU A 40 -8.45 1.96 1.80
CA LEU A 40 -8.04 3.21 1.14
C LEU A 40 -6.55 3.18 0.80
N VAL A 41 -6.22 3.29 -0.49
CA VAL A 41 -4.85 3.51 -0.96
C VAL A 41 -4.69 4.99 -1.28
N ALA A 42 -3.86 5.71 -0.50
CA ALA A 42 -3.71 7.16 -0.60
C ALA A 42 -2.28 7.57 -1.00
N GLY A 43 -2.16 8.70 -1.70
CA GLY A 43 -0.88 9.38 -1.98
C GLY A 43 -0.59 9.64 -3.47
N LYS A 44 -0.91 8.70 -4.38
CA LYS A 44 -0.59 8.81 -5.82
C LYS A 44 -1.72 9.35 -6.71
N GLY A 45 -2.98 9.03 -6.40
CA GLY A 45 -4.09 9.33 -7.30
C GLY A 45 -3.94 8.66 -8.67
N HIS A 46 -3.98 9.46 -9.75
CA HIS A 46 -3.85 8.99 -11.15
C HIS A 46 -2.41 8.92 -11.65
N GLU A 47 -1.40 9.07 -10.78
CA GLU A 47 0.00 8.90 -11.15
C GLU A 47 0.32 7.43 -11.47
N ASP A 48 0.91 7.20 -12.65
CA ASP A 48 1.22 5.89 -13.23
C ASP A 48 2.69 5.49 -13.09
N THR A 49 3.47 6.23 -12.32
CA THR A 49 4.88 5.95 -12.05
C THR A 49 5.22 6.02 -10.57
N GLN A 50 6.29 5.34 -10.16
CA GLN A 50 6.92 5.45 -8.86
C GLN A 50 8.39 5.82 -9.03
N ASP A 51 8.83 6.88 -8.35
CA ASP A 51 10.24 7.22 -8.26
C ASP A 51 10.94 6.33 -7.24
N VAL A 52 12.04 5.69 -7.67
CA VAL A 52 12.97 4.98 -6.80
C VAL A 52 14.39 5.42 -7.15
N GLY A 53 15.03 6.18 -6.25
CA GLY A 53 16.41 6.64 -6.44
C GLY A 53 16.58 7.62 -7.61
N GLY A 54 15.56 8.43 -7.93
CA GLY A 54 15.56 9.37 -9.05
C GLY A 54 15.10 8.75 -10.38
N HIS A 55 14.72 7.47 -10.37
CA HIS A 55 14.23 6.76 -11.55
C HIS A 55 12.74 6.48 -11.44
N LYS A 56 11.97 7.05 -12.37
CA LYS A 56 10.54 6.76 -12.52
C LYS A 56 10.35 5.40 -13.17
N ARG A 57 9.65 4.50 -12.48
CA ARG A 57 9.26 3.17 -12.95
C ARG A 57 7.74 3.10 -13.09
N PRO A 58 7.20 2.41 -14.11
CA PRO A 58 5.75 2.22 -14.22
C PRO A 58 5.17 1.58 -12.96
N PHE A 59 4.18 2.24 -12.36
CA PHE A 59 3.49 1.79 -11.16
C PHE A 59 2.15 2.50 -10.99
N LEU A 60 1.06 1.75 -11.08
CA LEU A 60 -0.30 2.26 -10.86
C LEU A 60 -0.97 1.54 -9.70
N ASP A 61 -1.29 2.27 -8.63
CA ASP A 61 -1.87 1.72 -7.39
C ASP A 61 -3.16 0.93 -7.67
N ALA A 62 -4.02 1.44 -8.56
CA ALA A 62 -5.27 0.79 -8.94
C ALA A 62 -5.05 -0.57 -9.63
N ALA A 63 -4.04 -0.68 -10.50
CA ALA A 63 -3.71 -1.95 -11.14
C ALA A 63 -3.22 -2.98 -10.12
N VAL A 64 -2.35 -2.56 -9.20
CA VAL A 64 -1.85 -3.44 -8.14
C VAL A 64 -2.96 -3.89 -7.19
N ALA A 65 -3.89 -2.99 -6.84
CA ALA A 65 -5.04 -3.34 -6.01
C ALA A 65 -5.97 -4.35 -6.72
N ALA A 66 -6.22 -4.17 -8.02
CA ALA A 66 -7.01 -5.11 -8.81
C ALA A 66 -6.37 -6.50 -8.88
N GLU A 67 -5.04 -6.58 -9.07
CA GLU A 67 -4.28 -7.83 -9.03
C GLU A 67 -4.39 -8.52 -7.65
N ALA A 68 -4.20 -7.78 -6.57
CA ALA A 68 -4.31 -8.32 -5.20
C ALA A 68 -5.73 -8.84 -4.90
N LEU A 69 -6.77 -8.13 -5.36
CA LEU A 69 -8.16 -8.57 -5.24
C LEU A 69 -8.42 -9.85 -6.05
N ALA A 70 -7.84 -9.99 -7.24
CA ALA A 70 -7.96 -11.19 -8.05
C ALA A 70 -7.30 -12.40 -7.36
N GLN A 71 -6.08 -12.23 -6.85
CA GLN A 71 -5.36 -13.27 -6.11
C GLN A 71 -6.13 -13.71 -4.86
N ARG A 72 -6.71 -12.77 -4.12
CA ARG A 72 -7.53 -13.07 -2.95
C ARG A 72 -8.78 -13.90 -3.28
N ARG A 73 -9.41 -13.69 -4.44
CA ARG A 73 -10.58 -14.50 -4.86
C ARG A 73 -10.21 -15.93 -5.24
N SER A 74 -8.96 -16.17 -5.65
CA SER A 74 -8.46 -17.48 -6.05
C SER A 74 -7.84 -18.29 -4.91
N ALA A 75 -7.71 -17.70 -3.71
CA ALA A 75 -7.21 -18.35 -2.50
C ALA A 75 -8.38 -18.85 -1.64
#